data_AF-A0A3N5ZHU0-F1
#
_entry.id   AF-A0A3N5ZHU0-F1
#
_cell.length_a   1.000
_cell.length_b   1.000
_cell.length_c   1.000
_cell.angle_alpha   90.00
_cell.angle_beta   90.00
_cell.angle_gamma   90.00
#
_symmetry.space_group_name_H-M   'P 1'
#
loop_
_entity.id
_entity.type
_entity.pdbx_description
1 polymer ?
#
loop_
_entity_poly.entity_id
_entity_poly.type
_entity_poly.pdbx_seq_one_letter_code
_entity_poly.pdbx_strand_id
1 'polypeptide(L)'
;MLPGINGFHWQLGHLIFIGIFLTIVAVIFGTSLLGLRRSASRLRAKDKETTVWEHQFHDLSSDEKACRHSMTGELKGRECPNAFDCRVCSTHGQLICEGQDTGSEPAEVAGLSYPGGRLYHRGHTWVEEQSDGSVLVGIDDFASRLMGKPDKVVLPSPGQRLTANGAAWTARKSGAEVRILAPISGEVLEAGGEGQEWYLRVRPDSPLSEARHLLRGSELGAWIRNELERLQAFAPHPEVGAVLADGGELVDDLSHAFQRSEWDHVCSSFFLQP
;
A
#
# COMPACT_ATOMS: atom_id res chain seq x y z
N MET A 1 -56.72 10.45 -1.99
CA MET A 1 -57.92 10.69 -1.16
C MET A 1 -58.20 9.43 -0.36
N LEU A 2 -58.18 9.52 0.97
CA LEU A 2 -58.60 8.42 1.86
C LEU A 2 -60.13 8.49 2.01
N PRO A 3 -60.87 7.38 1.93
CA PRO A 3 -62.32 7.41 2.04
C PRO A 3 -62.77 7.73 3.47
N GLY A 4 -63.61 8.76 3.65
CA GLY A 4 -64.30 9.07 4.92
C GLY A 4 -64.07 10.46 5.55
N ILE A 5 -63.26 11.34 4.95
CA ILE A 5 -62.98 12.68 5.51
C ILE A 5 -63.41 13.76 4.52
N ASN A 6 -64.67 14.18 4.58
CA ASN A 6 -65.22 15.25 3.73
C ASN A 6 -65.27 16.57 4.52
N GLY A 7 -64.14 17.29 4.55
CA GLY A 7 -64.03 18.60 5.22
C GLY A 7 -62.68 19.33 5.05
N PHE A 8 -61.78 18.81 4.20
CA PHE A 8 -60.47 19.43 3.99
C PHE A 8 -60.55 20.52 2.91
N HIS A 9 -60.41 21.78 3.32
CA HIS A 9 -60.33 22.92 2.41
C HIS A 9 -58.87 23.38 2.28
N TRP A 10 -58.37 23.48 1.06
CA TRP A 10 -57.03 23.99 0.77
C TRP A 10 -56.94 25.48 1.15
N GLN A 11 -56.28 25.77 2.27
CA GLN A 11 -55.91 27.13 2.65
C GLN A 11 -54.45 27.40 2.27
N LEU A 12 -54.09 28.67 2.07
CA LEU A 12 -52.72 29.09 1.71
C LEU A 12 -51.65 28.48 2.65
N GLY A 13 -51.95 28.38 3.94
CA GLY A 13 -51.06 27.75 4.93
C GLY A 13 -50.74 26.27 4.64
N HIS A 14 -51.69 25.50 4.07
CA HIS A 14 -51.46 24.10 3.71
C HIS A 14 -50.49 23.98 2.52
N LEU A 15 -50.60 24.88 1.54
CA LEU A 15 -49.69 24.90 0.38
C LEU A 15 -48.27 25.28 0.81
N ILE A 16 -48.12 26.25 1.71
CA ILE A 16 -46.82 26.64 2.28
C ILE A 16 -46.22 25.48 3.07
N PHE A 17 -47.00 24.84 3.96
CA PHE A 17 -46.53 23.71 4.77
C PHE A 17 -46.06 22.55 3.90
N ILE A 18 -46.85 22.16 2.89
CA ILE A 18 -46.47 21.07 1.97
C ILE A 18 -45.24 21.44 1.16
N GLY A 19 -45.12 22.68 0.68
CA GLY A 19 -43.93 23.13 -0.05
C GLY A 19 -42.65 23.03 0.78
N ILE A 20 -42.69 23.51 2.03
CA ILE A 20 -41.56 23.40 2.96
C ILE A 20 -41.26 21.94 3.26
N PHE A 21 -42.29 21.14 3.58
CA PHE A 21 -42.14 19.72 3.87
C PHE A 21 -41.50 18.96 2.71
N LEU A 22 -41.99 19.15 1.48
CA LEU A 22 -41.43 18.51 0.29
C LEU A 22 -40.01 18.96 -0.02
N THR A 23 -39.67 20.23 0.27
CA THR A 23 -38.29 20.74 0.12
C THR A 23 -37.36 20.03 1.10
N ILE A 24 -37.76 19.90 2.37
CA ILE A 24 -36.98 19.17 3.39
C ILE A 24 -36.82 17.71 2.98
N VAL A 25 -37.91 17.04 2.55
CA VAL A 25 -37.87 15.66 2.06
C VAL A 25 -36.92 15.52 0.86
N ALA A 26 -36.96 16.45 -0.10
CA ALA A 26 -36.07 16.43 -1.25
C ALA A 26 -34.60 16.60 -0.86
N VAL A 27 -34.29 17.48 0.10
CA VAL A 27 -32.92 17.66 0.61
C VAL A 27 -32.44 16.41 1.36
N ILE A 28 -33.28 15.83 2.23
CA ILE A 28 -32.95 14.59 2.96
C ILE A 28 -32.74 13.43 1.99
N PHE A 29 -33.63 13.26 1.02
CA PHE A 29 -33.52 12.21 0.00
C PHE A 29 -32.30 12.42 -0.89
N GLY A 30 -32.04 13.66 -1.34
CA GLY A 30 -30.87 14.00 -2.13
C GLY A 30 -29.56 13.72 -1.41
N THR A 31 -29.45 14.13 -0.14
CA THR A 31 -28.25 13.91 0.68
C THR A 31 -28.05 12.42 0.99
N SER A 32 -29.13 11.69 1.27
CA SER A 32 -29.09 10.24 1.48
C SER A 32 -28.69 9.48 0.22
N LEU A 33 -29.22 9.86 -0.95
CA LEU A 33 -28.87 9.24 -2.24
C LEU A 33 -27.39 9.52 -2.61
N LEU A 34 -26.92 10.75 -2.41
CA LEU A 34 -25.51 11.12 -2.57
C LEU A 34 -24.61 10.31 -1.63
N GLY A 35 -25.01 10.15 -0.37
CA GLY A 35 -24.30 9.34 0.62
C GLY A 35 -24.22 7.86 0.22
N LEU A 36 -25.35 7.25 -0.17
CA LEU A 36 -25.41 5.88 -0.65
C LEU A 36 -24.55 5.66 -1.90
N ARG A 37 -24.60 6.59 -2.86
CA ARG A 37 -23.80 6.50 -4.08
C ARG A 37 -22.30 6.57 -3.78
N ARG A 38 -21.88 7.48 -2.89
CA ARG A 38 -20.49 7.59 -2.43
C ARG A 38 -20.03 6.34 -1.68
N SER A 39 -20.88 5.80 -0.81
CA SER A 39 -20.60 4.56 -0.09
C SER A 39 -20.44 3.37 -1.05
N ALA A 40 -21.38 3.20 -1.98
CA ALA A 40 -21.33 2.16 -3.00
C ALA A 40 -20.09 2.27 -3.90
N SER A 41 -19.70 3.49 -4.31
CA SER A 41 -18.47 3.68 -5.10
C SER A 41 -17.22 3.31 -4.32
N ARG A 42 -17.17 3.58 -3.00
CA ARG A 42 -16.04 3.22 -2.14
C ARG A 42 -15.89 1.71 -2.02
N LEU A 43 -17.00 0.98 -1.80
CA LEU A 43 -16.99 -0.48 -1.74
C LEU A 43 -16.55 -1.10 -3.07
N ARG A 44 -17.06 -0.59 -4.20
CA ARG A 44 -16.65 -1.05 -5.54
C ARG A 44 -15.18 -0.77 -5.83
N ALA A 45 -14.64 0.37 -5.37
CA ALA A 45 -13.23 0.69 -5.56
C ALA A 45 -12.33 -0.28 -4.79
N LYS A 46 -12.70 -0.63 -3.55
CA LYS A 46 -11.99 -1.64 -2.75
C LYS A 46 -11.96 -3.00 -3.45
N ASP A 47 -13.12 -3.46 -3.88
CA ASP A 47 -13.29 -4.74 -4.60
C ASP A 47 -12.42 -4.78 -5.87
N LYS A 48 -12.44 -3.68 -6.63
CA LYS A 48 -11.62 -3.55 -7.84
C LYS A 48 -10.11 -3.66 -7.55
N GLU A 49 -9.58 -2.92 -6.57
CA GLU A 49 -8.14 -2.97 -6.27
C GLU A 49 -7.71 -4.37 -5.79
N THR A 50 -8.53 -5.06 -5.01
CA THR A 50 -8.25 -6.44 -4.58
C THR A 50 -8.19 -7.39 -5.78
N THR A 51 -9.18 -7.35 -6.67
CA THR A 51 -9.17 -8.20 -7.88
C THR A 51 -8.00 -7.88 -8.81
N VAL A 52 -7.63 -6.59 -8.95
CA VAL A 52 -6.46 -6.19 -9.74
C VAL A 52 -5.20 -6.78 -9.13
N TRP A 53 -4.99 -6.67 -7.83
CA TRP A 53 -3.82 -7.25 -7.17
C TRP A 53 -3.76 -8.77 -7.34
N GLU A 54 -4.87 -9.50 -7.17
CA GLU A 54 -4.89 -10.95 -7.35
C GLU A 54 -4.42 -11.37 -8.75
N HIS A 55 -4.90 -10.68 -9.80
CA HIS A 55 -4.44 -10.92 -11.15
C HIS A 55 -2.95 -10.59 -11.33
N GLN A 56 -2.53 -9.39 -10.89
CA GLN A 56 -1.14 -8.95 -11.02
C GLN A 56 -0.18 -9.87 -10.28
N PHE A 57 -0.58 -10.36 -9.10
CA PHE A 57 0.18 -11.34 -8.34
C PHE A 57 0.38 -12.63 -9.12
N HIS A 58 -0.61 -13.10 -9.88
CA HIS A 58 -0.46 -14.29 -10.72
C HIS A 58 0.53 -14.10 -11.87
N ASP A 59 0.72 -12.88 -12.35
CA ASP A 59 1.64 -12.55 -13.44
C ASP A 59 3.10 -12.41 -12.97
N LEU A 60 3.35 -12.28 -11.66
CA LEU A 60 4.70 -12.23 -11.10
C LEU A 60 5.48 -13.52 -11.37
N SER A 61 6.80 -13.40 -11.49
CA SER A 61 7.73 -14.52 -11.56
C SER A 61 7.78 -15.32 -10.25
N SER A 62 8.33 -16.53 -10.31
CA SER A 62 8.49 -17.40 -9.14
C SER A 62 9.32 -16.76 -8.01
N ASP A 63 10.38 -16.04 -8.37
CA ASP A 63 11.27 -15.39 -7.40
C ASP A 63 10.58 -14.21 -6.70
N GLU A 64 9.78 -13.44 -7.42
CA GLU A 64 8.96 -12.36 -6.85
C GLU A 64 7.90 -12.93 -5.90
N LYS A 65 7.31 -14.08 -6.24
CA LYS A 65 6.32 -14.79 -5.42
C LYS A 65 6.92 -15.50 -4.21
N ALA A 66 8.24 -15.52 -4.03
CA ALA A 66 8.91 -16.26 -2.97
C ALA A 66 8.26 -15.96 -1.61
N CYS A 67 7.85 -16.99 -0.86
CA CYS A 67 7.21 -16.86 0.43
C CYS A 67 8.16 -16.21 1.44
N ARG A 68 7.63 -15.48 2.43
CA ARG A 68 8.47 -14.87 3.48
C ARG A 68 9.35 -15.90 4.18
N HIS A 69 8.75 -17.05 4.49
CA HIS A 69 9.39 -18.20 5.12
C HIS A 69 10.39 -18.92 4.21
N SER A 70 10.38 -18.64 2.91
CA SER A 70 11.45 -19.10 2.02
C SER A 70 12.68 -18.21 2.12
N MET A 71 12.50 -16.91 2.35
CA MET A 71 13.62 -15.96 2.46
C MET A 71 14.28 -16.05 3.84
N THR A 72 13.51 -16.28 4.90
CA THR A 72 14.03 -16.49 6.26
C THR A 72 14.57 -17.92 6.49
N GLY A 73 14.30 -18.85 5.56
CA GLY A 73 14.95 -20.16 5.48
C GLY A 73 14.17 -21.32 6.08
N GLU A 74 12.98 -21.09 6.65
CA GLU A 74 12.14 -22.12 7.25
C GLU A 74 11.53 -23.05 6.18
N LEU A 75 11.23 -22.54 4.98
CA LEU A 75 10.55 -23.26 3.89
C LEU A 75 11.25 -23.07 2.54
N LYS A 76 12.12 -24.01 2.16
CA LYS A 76 12.92 -23.89 0.93
C LYS A 76 12.07 -23.79 -0.35
N GLY A 77 12.27 -22.71 -1.12
CA GLY A 77 11.75 -22.54 -2.48
C GLY A 77 10.23 -22.42 -2.58
N ARG A 78 9.56 -22.08 -1.48
CA ARG A 78 8.09 -22.00 -1.45
C ARG A 78 7.62 -20.68 -2.04
N GLU A 79 6.72 -20.71 -3.00
CA GLU A 79 5.95 -19.54 -3.44
C GLU A 79 4.77 -19.25 -2.50
N CYS A 80 4.38 -17.97 -2.38
CA CYS A 80 3.23 -17.58 -1.57
C CYS A 80 1.91 -17.95 -2.26
N PRO A 81 1.05 -18.78 -1.67
CA PRO A 81 -0.26 -19.10 -2.27
C PRO A 81 -1.32 -18.02 -2.01
N ASN A 82 -1.04 -17.03 -1.15
CA ASN A 82 -2.03 -16.09 -0.63
C ASN A 82 -1.72 -14.62 -1.01
N ALA A 83 -1.00 -14.38 -2.12
CA ALA A 83 -0.69 -13.04 -2.60
C ALA A 83 -0.10 -12.10 -1.51
N PHE A 84 0.81 -12.66 -0.70
CA PHE A 84 1.45 -12.06 0.49
C PHE A 84 0.53 -11.73 1.67
N ASP A 85 -0.74 -12.11 1.64
CA ASP A 85 -1.63 -11.99 2.79
C ASP A 85 -1.33 -13.07 3.84
N CYS A 86 -0.38 -12.75 4.73
CA CYS A 86 -0.01 -13.63 5.83
C CYS A 86 -1.09 -13.71 6.92
N ARG A 87 -2.09 -12.82 6.91
CA ARG A 87 -3.18 -12.83 7.89
C ARG A 87 -4.11 -14.03 7.72
N VAL A 88 -4.24 -14.54 6.49
CA VAL A 88 -5.05 -15.72 6.17
C VAL A 88 -4.22 -16.99 5.94
N CYS A 89 -2.89 -16.89 6.05
CA CYS A 89 -1.98 -17.99 5.77
C CYS A 89 -1.85 -18.95 6.96
N SER A 90 -2.42 -20.15 6.84
CA SER A 90 -2.36 -21.19 7.88
C SER A 90 -0.92 -21.59 8.25
N THR A 91 -0.06 -21.77 7.24
CA THR A 91 1.37 -22.10 7.44
C THR A 91 2.08 -21.03 8.25
N HIS A 92 1.81 -19.76 7.97
CA HIS A 92 2.42 -18.67 8.72
C HIS A 92 1.88 -18.59 10.15
N GLY A 93 0.58 -18.81 10.34
CA GLY A 93 -0.01 -18.91 11.67
C GLY A 93 0.64 -20.02 12.51
N GLN A 94 0.90 -21.18 11.93
CA GLN A 94 1.60 -22.30 12.59
C GLN A 94 3.02 -21.90 13.02
N LEU A 95 3.81 -21.33 12.11
CA LEU A 95 5.21 -20.95 12.39
C LEU A 95 5.34 -19.87 13.47
N ILE A 96 4.42 -18.89 13.51
CA ILE A 96 4.40 -17.90 14.62
C ILE A 96 4.06 -18.58 15.95
N CYS A 97 3.08 -19.48 15.98
CA CYS A 97 2.68 -20.19 17.20
C CYS A 97 3.79 -21.08 17.77
N GLU A 98 4.69 -21.59 16.93
CA GLU A 98 5.83 -22.41 17.30
C GLU A 98 7.00 -21.60 17.91
N GLY A 99 6.84 -20.29 18.06
CA GLY A 99 7.69 -19.48 18.95
C GLY A 99 8.95 -18.93 18.31
N GLN A 100 8.84 -18.33 17.12
CA GLN A 100 9.89 -17.46 16.58
C GLN A 100 9.50 -16.00 16.75
N ASP A 101 10.03 -15.39 17.81
CA ASP A 101 9.96 -13.96 18.06
C ASP A 101 10.92 -13.25 17.10
N THR A 102 10.39 -12.70 16.00
CA THR A 102 11.19 -11.96 15.01
C THR A 102 11.34 -10.50 15.45
N GLY A 103 12.23 -10.23 16.40
CA GLY A 103 12.68 -8.88 16.76
C GLY A 103 13.94 -8.94 17.62
N SER A 104 14.75 -7.88 17.78
CA SER A 104 15.31 -6.92 16.80
C SER A 104 16.56 -7.55 16.12
N GLU A 105 17.27 -7.00 15.13
CA GLU A 105 17.53 -5.65 14.61
C GLU A 105 17.40 -5.67 13.07
N PRO A 106 16.98 -4.56 12.46
CA PRO A 106 18.04 -3.76 11.84
C PRO A 106 17.79 -2.26 11.97
N ALA A 107 18.72 -1.52 12.57
CA ALA A 107 18.86 -0.09 12.25
C ALA A 107 19.42 0.11 10.83
N GLU A 108 20.14 -0.91 10.34
CA GLU A 108 20.82 -0.92 9.05
C GLU A 108 20.90 -2.35 8.49
N VAL A 109 20.69 -2.53 7.18
CA VAL A 109 20.88 -3.80 6.46
C VAL A 109 21.71 -3.51 5.21
N ALA A 110 22.94 -4.03 5.15
CA ALA A 110 23.81 -3.87 3.96
C ALA A 110 23.95 -2.41 3.50
N GLY A 111 24.20 -1.47 4.42
CA GLY A 111 24.36 -0.04 4.11
C GLY A 111 23.05 0.74 3.92
N LEU A 112 21.89 0.08 4.04
CA LEU A 112 20.57 0.69 3.94
C LEU A 112 19.94 0.91 5.31
N SER A 113 19.33 2.08 5.53
CA SER A 113 18.74 2.46 6.81
C SER A 113 17.30 1.96 6.98
N TYR A 114 17.03 1.33 8.11
CA TYR A 114 15.70 0.84 8.47
C TYR A 114 15.34 1.25 9.90
N PRO A 115 14.82 2.48 10.12
CA PRO A 115 14.52 2.95 11.47
C PRO A 115 13.58 2.01 12.24
N GLY A 116 13.88 1.84 13.53
CA GLY A 116 13.02 1.10 14.45
C GLY A 116 11.64 1.75 14.59
N GLY A 117 10.61 0.94 14.88
CA GLY A 117 9.22 1.42 14.98
C GLY A 117 8.45 1.46 13.66
N ARG A 118 9.12 1.18 12.54
CA ARG A 118 8.47 0.99 11.23
C ARG A 118 8.19 -0.49 10.95
N LEU A 119 7.09 -0.75 10.25
CA LEU A 119 6.78 -2.06 9.65
C LEU A 119 6.85 -1.92 8.12
N TYR A 120 7.34 -2.94 7.44
CA TYR A 120 7.69 -2.85 6.02
C TYR A 120 6.82 -3.76 5.16
N HIS A 121 6.54 -3.32 3.95
CA HIS A 121 5.73 -4.02 2.98
C HIS A 121 6.59 -4.45 1.79
N ARG A 122 6.27 -5.60 1.19
CA ARG A 122 7.06 -6.19 0.10
C ARG A 122 7.12 -5.33 -1.17
N GLY A 123 6.18 -4.40 -1.34
CA GLY A 123 6.22 -3.38 -2.40
C GLY A 123 7.04 -2.14 -2.01
N HIS A 124 8.07 -2.30 -1.15
CA HIS A 124 8.96 -1.24 -0.68
C HIS A 124 8.30 -0.01 -0.07
N THR A 125 7.22 -0.22 0.68
CA THR A 125 6.61 0.81 1.52
C THR A 125 6.76 0.49 2.99
N TRP A 126 6.76 1.50 3.84
CA TRP A 126 6.75 1.33 5.30
C TRP A 126 5.57 2.04 5.93
N VAL A 127 5.21 1.60 7.14
CA VAL A 127 4.24 2.27 8.01
C VAL A 127 4.83 2.56 9.38
N GLU A 128 4.50 3.72 9.93
CA GLU A 128 4.92 4.15 11.26
C GLU A 128 3.71 4.63 12.07
N GLU A 129 3.45 4.01 13.21
CA GLU A 129 2.32 4.35 14.07
C GLU A 129 2.52 5.70 14.75
N GLN A 130 1.49 6.53 14.75
CA GLN A 130 1.47 7.82 15.43
C GLN A 130 0.63 7.75 16.70
N SER A 131 0.88 8.67 17.63
CA SER A 131 0.21 8.70 18.95
C SER A 131 -1.32 8.90 18.89
N ASP A 132 -1.85 9.40 17.78
CA ASP A 132 -3.28 9.59 17.54
C ASP A 132 -3.96 8.38 16.86
N GLY A 133 -3.23 7.27 16.68
CA GLY A 133 -3.69 6.06 16.00
C GLY A 133 -3.75 6.18 14.48
N SER A 134 -3.29 7.30 13.90
CA SER A 134 -2.99 7.35 12.47
C SER A 134 -1.62 6.71 12.20
N VAL A 135 -1.34 6.44 10.93
CA VAL A 135 -0.04 5.92 10.50
C VAL A 135 0.53 6.83 9.42
N LEU A 136 1.85 7.00 9.42
CA LEU A 136 2.57 7.55 8.28
C LEU A 136 2.95 6.43 7.34
N VAL A 137 2.96 6.71 6.04
CA VAL A 137 3.32 5.78 4.97
C VAL A 137 4.38 6.42 4.09
N GLY A 138 5.49 5.72 3.86
CA GLY A 138 6.57 6.15 2.97
C GLY A 138 7.16 5.01 2.14
N ILE A 139 8.24 5.30 1.39
CA ILE A 139 9.06 4.29 0.70
C ILE A 139 10.31 3.98 1.52
N ASP A 140 10.78 2.74 1.47
CA ASP A 140 12.01 2.36 2.19
C ASP A 140 13.29 2.86 1.50
N ASP A 141 14.43 2.73 2.19
CA ASP A 141 15.72 3.22 1.68
C ASP A 141 16.14 2.50 0.37
N PHE A 142 15.82 1.20 0.24
CA PHE A 142 16.06 0.46 -1.00
C PHE A 142 15.33 1.10 -2.18
N ALA A 143 14.01 1.34 -2.08
CA ALA A 143 13.24 1.97 -3.13
C ALA A 143 13.65 3.42 -3.37
N SER A 144 14.01 4.15 -2.32
CA SER A 144 14.51 5.53 -2.41
C SER A 144 15.79 5.59 -3.25
N ARG A 145 16.77 4.71 -3.00
CA ARG A 145 18.01 4.65 -3.78
C ARG A 145 17.81 4.08 -5.18
N LEU A 146 16.89 3.12 -5.33
CA LEU A 146 16.55 2.55 -6.64
C LEU A 146 15.93 3.59 -7.58
N MET A 147 14.94 4.35 -7.09
CA MET A 147 14.22 5.34 -7.89
C MET A 147 14.87 6.73 -7.89
N GLY A 148 15.67 7.05 -6.88
CA GLY A 148 16.13 8.40 -6.61
C GLY A 148 14.96 9.37 -6.42
N LYS A 149 15.18 10.65 -6.73
CA LYS A 149 14.11 11.66 -6.74
C LYS A 149 13.16 11.41 -7.94
N PRO A 150 11.86 11.16 -7.73
CA PRO A 150 10.91 11.00 -8.82
C PRO A 150 10.71 12.31 -9.60
N ASP A 151 10.49 12.20 -10.91
CA ASP A 151 10.15 13.33 -11.80
C ASP A 151 8.75 13.89 -11.49
N LYS A 152 7.84 13.01 -11.08
CA LYS A 152 6.47 13.36 -10.72
C LYS A 152 5.92 12.37 -9.69
N VAL A 153 5.18 12.88 -8.72
CA VAL A 153 4.41 12.08 -7.77
C VAL A 153 2.95 12.51 -7.82
N VAL A 154 2.03 11.55 -7.92
CA VAL A 154 0.58 11.78 -7.93
C VAL A 154 -0.01 11.14 -6.69
N LEU A 155 -0.20 11.95 -5.64
CA LEU A 155 -0.74 11.50 -4.36
C LEU A 155 -2.28 11.53 -4.34
N PRO A 156 -2.92 10.60 -3.61
CA PRO A 156 -4.34 10.63 -3.36
C PRO A 156 -4.75 11.87 -2.53
N SER A 157 -5.98 12.31 -2.73
CA SER A 157 -6.57 13.39 -1.94
C SER A 157 -7.04 12.89 -0.56
N PRO A 158 -7.01 13.74 0.49
CA PRO A 158 -7.64 13.43 1.76
C PRO A 158 -9.09 12.95 1.61
N GLY A 159 -9.46 11.93 2.39
CA GLY A 159 -10.75 11.24 2.35
C GLY A 159 -10.85 10.11 1.30
N GLN A 160 -9.81 9.89 0.49
CA GLN A 160 -9.72 8.71 -0.37
C GLN A 160 -9.38 7.46 0.46
N ARG A 161 -9.84 6.30 -0.03
CA ARG A 161 -9.63 5.00 0.62
C ARG A 161 -8.52 4.24 -0.07
N LEU A 162 -7.61 3.69 0.72
CA LEU A 162 -6.58 2.76 0.29
C LEU A 162 -7.02 1.33 0.58
N THR A 163 -6.60 0.41 -0.27
CA THR A 163 -6.78 -1.03 -0.09
C THR A 163 -5.40 -1.65 -0.03
N ALA A 164 -5.11 -2.46 0.99
CA ALA A 164 -3.82 -3.17 1.10
C ALA A 164 -3.50 -3.90 -0.21
N ASN A 165 -2.25 -3.82 -0.66
CA ASN A 165 -1.74 -4.28 -1.95
C ASN A 165 -2.33 -3.60 -3.20
N GLY A 166 -3.29 -2.69 -3.06
CA GLY A 166 -3.75 -1.81 -4.13
C GLY A 166 -2.81 -0.61 -4.33
N ALA A 167 -3.09 0.23 -5.32
CA ALA A 167 -2.29 1.44 -5.54
C ALA A 167 -2.51 2.48 -4.43
N ALA A 168 -1.43 2.85 -3.74
CA ALA A 168 -1.43 3.96 -2.79
C ALA A 168 -1.26 5.30 -3.51
N TRP A 169 -0.26 5.39 -4.38
CA TRP A 169 0.01 6.52 -5.25
C TRP A 169 0.82 6.08 -6.46
N THR A 170 1.09 7.02 -7.36
CA THR A 170 1.89 6.76 -8.56
C THR A 170 3.08 7.72 -8.59
N ALA A 171 4.26 7.21 -8.90
CA ALA A 171 5.47 7.97 -9.12
C ALA A 171 5.93 7.79 -10.57
N ARG A 172 6.60 8.80 -11.13
CA ARG A 172 7.20 8.72 -12.46
C ARG A 172 8.69 8.99 -12.36
N LYS A 173 9.51 8.14 -12.98
CA LYS A 173 10.97 8.31 -13.04
C LYS A 173 11.53 7.83 -14.36
N SER A 174 12.33 8.66 -15.02
CA SER A 174 13.07 8.31 -16.25
C SER A 174 12.15 7.76 -17.35
N GLY A 175 10.92 8.27 -17.39
CA GLY A 175 9.86 7.85 -18.31
C GLY A 175 8.91 6.76 -17.80
N ALA A 176 9.31 5.98 -16.80
CA ALA A 176 8.56 4.85 -16.24
C ALA A 176 7.51 5.37 -15.27
N GLU A 177 6.32 4.81 -15.30
CA GLU A 177 5.27 5.06 -14.31
C GLU A 177 5.21 3.87 -13.35
N VAL A 178 5.31 4.15 -12.05
CA VAL A 178 5.41 3.16 -10.98
C VAL A 178 4.26 3.35 -10.01
N ARG A 179 3.41 2.33 -9.87
CA ARG A 179 2.34 2.23 -8.88
C ARG A 179 2.88 1.75 -7.52
N ILE A 180 3.01 2.65 -6.58
CA ILE A 180 3.46 2.29 -5.23
C ILE A 180 2.30 1.63 -4.47
N LEU A 181 2.54 0.44 -3.92
CA LEU A 181 1.50 -0.36 -3.27
C LEU A 181 1.20 0.12 -1.85
N ALA A 182 -0.08 0.12 -1.49
CA ALA A 182 -0.53 0.46 -0.14
C ALA A 182 -0.18 -0.67 0.83
N PRO A 183 0.58 -0.38 1.91
CA PRO A 183 0.95 -1.40 2.89
C PRO A 183 -0.26 -1.86 3.71
N ILE A 184 -1.29 -1.01 3.86
CA ILE A 184 -2.49 -1.28 4.64
C ILE A 184 -3.73 -0.65 4.01
N SER A 185 -4.91 -1.15 4.40
CA SER A 185 -6.19 -0.54 4.07
C SER A 185 -6.53 0.57 5.07
N GLY A 186 -7.10 1.66 4.58
CA GLY A 186 -7.46 2.79 5.44
C GLY A 186 -7.97 4.00 4.67
N GLU A 187 -8.12 5.12 5.36
CA GLU A 187 -8.54 6.40 4.79
C GLU A 187 -7.42 7.44 4.87
N VAL A 188 -7.09 8.06 3.73
CA VAL A 188 -6.07 9.12 3.66
C VAL A 188 -6.56 10.33 4.45
N LEU A 189 -5.76 10.75 5.42
CA LEU A 189 -5.99 11.96 6.20
C LEU A 189 -5.27 13.16 5.60
N GLU A 190 -4.05 12.92 5.11
CA GLU A 190 -3.15 13.95 4.64
C GLU A 190 -2.21 13.37 3.58
N ALA A 191 -1.87 14.18 2.58
CA ALA A 191 -0.81 13.90 1.62
C ALA A 191 0.41 14.74 1.98
N GLY A 192 1.57 14.11 2.01
CA GLY A 192 2.85 14.72 2.37
C GLY A 192 3.31 15.78 1.37
N GLY A 193 4.20 16.64 1.83
CA GLY A 193 4.83 17.70 1.04
C GLY A 193 6.24 17.35 0.57
N GLU A 194 6.82 18.21 -0.28
CA GLU A 194 8.21 18.07 -0.70
C GLU A 194 9.16 18.09 0.50
N GLY A 195 10.14 17.17 0.50
CA GLY A 195 11.18 17.08 1.53
C GLY A 195 10.79 16.30 2.79
N GLN A 196 9.58 15.73 2.85
CA GLN A 196 9.18 14.80 3.90
C GLN A 196 9.57 13.36 3.52
N GLU A 197 9.92 12.54 4.51
CA GLU A 197 10.21 11.11 4.29
C GLU A 197 8.95 10.26 4.05
N TRP A 198 7.79 10.78 4.43
CA TRP A 198 6.49 10.14 4.28
C TRP A 198 5.66 10.82 3.20
N TYR A 199 4.80 10.04 2.55
CA TYR A 199 3.94 10.49 1.47
C TYR A 199 2.47 10.58 1.86
N LEU A 200 2.01 9.72 2.79
CA LEU A 200 0.62 9.72 3.23
C LEU A 200 0.51 9.56 4.74
N ARG A 201 -0.45 10.28 5.34
CA ARG A 201 -0.97 9.98 6.67
C ARG A 201 -2.31 9.29 6.50
N VAL A 202 -2.49 8.12 7.11
CA VAL A 202 -3.64 7.25 6.89
C VAL A 202 -4.27 6.86 8.22
N ARG A 203 -5.60 6.86 8.30
CA ARG A 203 -6.34 6.20 9.38
C ARG A 203 -6.53 4.73 9.00
N PRO A 204 -5.88 3.79 9.70
CA PRO A 204 -5.96 2.39 9.34
C PRO A 204 -7.36 1.81 9.65
N ASP A 205 -7.80 0.83 8.86
CA ASP A 205 -9.06 0.10 9.10
C ASP A 205 -8.97 -0.92 10.25
N SER A 206 -7.76 -1.35 10.58
CA SER A 206 -7.46 -2.32 11.63
C SER A 206 -6.17 -1.91 12.35
N PRO A 207 -5.99 -2.26 13.63
CA PRO A 207 -4.76 -1.97 14.37
C PRO A 207 -3.52 -2.53 13.67
N LEU A 208 -2.39 -1.82 13.75
CA LEU A 208 -1.12 -2.29 13.16
C LEU A 208 -0.62 -3.59 13.79
N SER A 209 -1.00 -3.90 15.02
CA SER A 209 -0.71 -5.18 15.68
C SER A 209 -1.29 -6.40 14.92
N GLU A 210 -2.33 -6.20 14.11
CA GLU A 210 -2.96 -7.25 13.30
C GLU A 210 -2.37 -7.34 11.87
N ALA A 211 -1.47 -6.43 11.48
CA ALA A 211 -0.85 -6.36 10.16
C ALA A 211 0.26 -7.41 9.96
N ARG A 212 -0.08 -8.70 10.12
CA ARG A 212 0.86 -9.84 10.04
C ARG A 212 1.57 -10.00 8.69
N HIS A 213 1.04 -9.40 7.63
CA HIS A 213 1.66 -9.38 6.30
C HIS A 213 2.84 -8.40 6.19
N LEU A 214 2.99 -7.48 7.15
CA LEU A 214 4.13 -6.58 7.20
C LEU A 214 5.34 -7.23 7.87
N LEU A 215 6.52 -6.89 7.36
CA LEU A 215 7.82 -7.38 7.76
C LEU A 215 8.40 -6.54 8.90
N ARG A 216 9.08 -7.21 9.83
CA ARG A 216 9.76 -6.61 10.99
C ARG A 216 10.94 -7.45 11.44
N GLY A 217 11.84 -6.84 12.21
CA GLY A 217 12.98 -7.54 12.82
C GLY A 217 13.82 -8.31 11.80
N SER A 218 14.09 -9.58 12.09
CA SER A 218 14.89 -10.46 11.23
C SER A 218 14.29 -10.73 9.84
N GLU A 219 12.96 -10.69 9.71
CA GLU A 219 12.25 -10.92 8.44
C GLU A 219 12.56 -9.81 7.42
N LEU A 220 12.69 -8.58 7.90
CA LEU A 220 13.08 -7.42 7.09
C LEU A 220 14.50 -7.60 6.55
N GLY A 221 15.45 -7.99 7.40
CA GLY A 221 16.83 -8.21 6.98
C GLY A 221 16.96 -9.32 5.94
N ALA A 222 16.23 -10.44 6.11
CA ALA A 222 16.23 -11.52 5.14
C ALA A 222 15.61 -11.09 3.81
N TRP A 223 14.51 -10.34 3.84
CA TRP A 223 13.89 -9.80 2.64
C TRP A 223 14.80 -8.83 1.89
N ILE A 224 15.41 -7.86 2.58
CA ILE A 224 16.26 -6.86 1.92
C ILE A 224 17.52 -7.50 1.33
N ARG A 225 18.13 -8.48 2.00
CA ARG A 225 19.24 -9.24 1.40
C ARG A 225 18.82 -9.99 0.14
N ASN A 226 17.62 -10.57 0.13
CA ASN A 226 17.07 -11.21 -1.06
C ASN A 226 16.81 -10.19 -2.19
N GLU A 227 16.27 -9.01 -1.90
CA GLU A 227 16.14 -7.92 -2.91
C GLU A 227 17.50 -7.45 -3.42
N LEU A 228 18.46 -7.38 -2.50
CA LEU A 228 19.92 -7.35 -2.67
C LEU A 228 20.40 -8.19 -3.86
N GLU A 229 20.33 -9.50 -3.63
CA GLU A 229 20.79 -10.55 -4.53
C GLU A 229 20.00 -10.54 -5.86
N ARG A 230 18.68 -10.29 -5.80
CA ARG A 230 17.84 -10.15 -7.00
C ARG A 230 18.30 -9.01 -7.89
N LEU A 231 18.62 -7.85 -7.30
CA LEU A 231 19.06 -6.68 -8.06
C LEU A 231 20.42 -6.91 -8.74
N GLN A 232 21.36 -7.58 -8.05
CA GLN A 232 22.64 -7.97 -8.65
C GLN A 232 22.47 -8.97 -9.79
N ALA A 233 21.61 -9.97 -9.61
CA ALA A 233 21.36 -10.98 -10.62
C ALA A 233 20.69 -10.36 -11.85
N PHE A 234 19.81 -9.38 -11.65
CA PHE A 234 19.13 -8.67 -12.72
C PHE A 234 20.09 -7.80 -13.53
N ALA A 235 20.95 -7.05 -12.86
CA ALA A 235 21.93 -6.19 -13.50
C ALA A 235 23.30 -6.32 -12.83
N PRO A 236 24.22 -7.11 -13.42
CA PRO A 236 25.62 -7.15 -13.02
C PRO A 236 26.33 -5.86 -13.49
N HIS A 237 25.74 -4.70 -13.22
CA HIS A 237 26.33 -3.40 -13.46
C HIS A 237 27.38 -3.13 -12.39
N PRO A 238 28.54 -2.52 -12.70
CA PRO A 238 29.58 -2.25 -11.72
C PRO A 238 29.09 -1.44 -10.52
N GLU A 239 28.15 -0.51 -10.75
CA GLU A 239 27.55 0.34 -9.72
C GLU A 239 26.63 -0.42 -8.75
N VAL A 240 26.10 -1.57 -9.16
CA VAL A 240 25.27 -2.47 -8.34
C VAL A 240 26.12 -3.59 -7.73
N GLY A 241 27.07 -4.13 -8.50
CA GLY A 241 27.89 -5.28 -8.14
C GLY A 241 28.98 -5.00 -7.10
N ALA A 242 29.62 -3.82 -7.14
CA ALA A 242 30.66 -3.46 -6.18
C ALA A 242 30.13 -3.26 -4.75
N VAL A 243 28.87 -2.82 -4.63
CA VAL A 243 28.21 -2.49 -3.37
C VAL A 243 28.06 -3.72 -2.47
N LEU A 244 27.71 -4.86 -3.06
CA LEU A 244 27.28 -6.04 -2.32
C LEU A 244 28.40 -7.05 -2.05
N ALA A 245 29.51 -6.98 -2.80
CA ALA A 245 30.69 -7.81 -2.56
C ALA A 245 31.62 -7.21 -1.49
N ASP A 246 31.74 -5.88 -1.44
CA ASP A 246 32.73 -5.18 -0.60
C ASP A 246 32.10 -4.49 0.62
N GLY A 247 30.78 -4.65 0.85
CA GLY A 247 30.05 -3.94 1.91
C GLY A 247 29.94 -2.43 1.65
N GLY A 248 29.94 -2.04 0.37
CA GLY A 248 29.72 -0.66 -0.04
C GLY A 248 28.27 -0.22 0.16
N GLU A 249 28.04 1.08 0.06
CA GLU A 249 26.70 1.65 0.09
C GLU A 249 26.13 1.74 -1.33
N LEU A 250 24.83 1.44 -1.46
CA LEU A 250 24.10 1.65 -2.71
C LEU A 250 24.18 3.13 -3.11
N VAL A 251 24.51 3.39 -4.38
CA VAL A 251 24.55 4.76 -4.93
C VAL A 251 23.17 5.39 -4.88
N ASP A 252 23.12 6.69 -4.59
CA ASP A 252 21.90 7.49 -4.69
C ASP A 252 21.44 7.57 -6.15
N ASP A 253 20.23 7.08 -6.44
CA ASP A 253 19.59 7.08 -7.77
C ASP A 253 20.21 6.13 -8.80
N LEU A 254 19.84 4.85 -8.71
CA LEU A 254 20.22 3.82 -9.68
C LEU A 254 19.49 3.93 -11.02
N SER A 255 18.46 4.78 -11.17
CA SER A 255 17.67 4.82 -12.41
C SER A 255 18.50 5.22 -13.64
N HIS A 256 19.61 5.92 -13.43
CA HIS A 256 20.55 6.34 -14.47
C HIS A 256 21.49 5.21 -14.93
N ALA A 257 21.64 4.15 -14.13
CA ALA A 257 22.47 2.99 -14.46
C ALA A 257 21.83 2.08 -15.53
N PHE A 258 20.54 2.25 -15.82
CA PHE A 258 19.77 1.35 -16.68
C PHE A 258 19.37 2.02 -18.00
N GLN A 259 19.36 1.23 -19.08
CA GLN A 259 18.66 1.64 -20.30
C GLN A 259 17.14 1.62 -20.08
N ARG A 260 16.40 2.35 -20.92
CA ARG A 260 14.94 2.53 -20.74
C ARG A 260 14.16 1.22 -20.57
N SER A 261 14.43 0.21 -21.40
CA SER A 261 13.74 -1.09 -21.35
C SER A 261 14.12 -1.91 -20.12
N GLU A 262 15.37 -1.81 -19.67
CA GLU A 262 15.84 -2.45 -18.45
C GLU A 262 15.21 -1.79 -17.23
N TRP A 263 15.15 -0.46 -17.22
CA TRP A 263 14.53 0.33 -16.16
C TRP A 263 13.05 0.02 -15.98
N ASP A 264 12.30 -0.12 -17.09
CA ASP A 264 10.88 -0.50 -17.02
C ASP A 264 10.71 -1.88 -16.36
N HIS A 265 11.62 -2.84 -16.62
CA HIS A 265 11.59 -4.16 -16.00
C HIS A 265 12.07 -4.16 -14.54
N VAL A 266 13.05 -3.32 -14.18
CA VAL A 266 13.42 -3.09 -12.78
C VAL A 266 12.22 -2.55 -12.00
N CYS A 267 11.53 -1.55 -12.57
CA CYS A 267 10.36 -0.98 -11.95
C CYS A 267 9.24 -2.01 -11.78
N SER A 268 8.98 -2.82 -12.80
CA SER A 268 7.95 -3.87 -12.77
C SER A 268 8.28 -4.91 -11.68
N SER A 269 9.52 -5.36 -11.65
CA SER A 269 9.98 -6.43 -10.76
C SER A 269 10.02 -6.02 -9.28
N PHE A 270 10.66 -4.90 -8.95
CA PHE A 270 10.87 -4.51 -7.55
C PHE A 270 9.65 -3.81 -6.94
N PHE A 271 8.85 -3.07 -7.72
CA PHE A 271 7.62 -2.45 -7.23
C PHE A 271 6.37 -3.33 -7.43
N LEU A 272 6.56 -4.62 -7.73
CA LEU A 272 5.51 -5.65 -7.83
C LEU A 272 4.38 -5.26 -8.78
N GLN A 273 4.76 -4.82 -9.98
CA GLN A 273 3.86 -4.47 -11.07
C GLN A 273 4.15 -5.34 -12.29
N PRO A 274 3.17 -5.98 -12.91
CA PRO A 274 3.35 -6.64 -14.21
C PRO A 274 3.41 -5.65 -15.37
#